data_AF-A0A3B9NET9-F1
#
_entry.id   AF-A0A3B9NET9-F1
#
_cell.length_a   1.000
_cell.length_b   1.000
_cell.length_c   1.000
_cell.angle_alpha   90.00
_cell.angle_beta   90.00
_cell.angle_gamma   90.00
#
_symmetry.space_group_name_H-M   'P 1'
#
loop_
_entity.id
_entity.type
_entity.pdbx_description
1 polymer ?
#
loop_
_entity_poly.entity_id
_entity_poly.type
_entity_poly.pdbx_seq_one_letter_code
_entity_poly.pdbx_strand_id
1 'polypeptide(L)'
;MKELLFYFNQKRYLELGDKQFSPIMKTSVGVALDYCDNTQSKKTVNSPLFLCFPDKKEASLWLSLGILRNYFVNDYIDNATKSIGFKAGQNVCIYGCIAKVITASDQGVNLMFKGGEEVFINKLHWSNISLADPKRVLNLYKNYIEKKREYRAGRNSISKILEPKESVVINQDNLDSKVI
;
A
#
# COMPACT_ATOMS: atom_id res chain seq x y z
N MET A 1 -29.60 4.05 -10.82
CA MET A 1 -28.35 4.73 -10.38
C MET A 1 -28.17 4.70 -8.86
N LYS A 2 -29.19 5.06 -8.05
CA LYS A 2 -29.10 5.00 -6.58
C LYS A 2 -28.73 3.61 -6.04
N GLU A 3 -29.40 2.56 -6.53
CA GLU A 3 -29.12 1.16 -6.14
C GLU A 3 -27.70 0.71 -6.52
N LEU A 4 -27.27 1.04 -7.74
CA LEU A 4 -25.93 0.70 -8.24
C LEU A 4 -24.83 1.42 -7.43
N LEU A 5 -25.04 2.70 -7.10
CA LEU A 5 -24.14 3.46 -6.25
C LEU A 5 -24.08 2.90 -4.83
N PHE A 6 -25.23 2.50 -4.28
CA PHE A 6 -25.30 1.86 -2.97
C PHE A 6 -24.53 0.54 -2.96
N TYR A 7 -24.73 -0.31 -3.97
CA TYR A 7 -23.98 -1.55 -4.15
C TYR A 7 -22.46 -1.31 -4.15
N PHE A 8 -21.99 -0.35 -4.95
CA PHE A 8 -20.56 -0.08 -5.04
C PHE A 8 -19.98 0.55 -3.78
N ASN A 9 -20.70 1.44 -3.10
CA ASN A 9 -20.24 2.03 -1.84
C ASN A 9 -20.09 0.99 -0.72
N GLN A 10 -20.84 -0.12 -0.76
CA GLN A 10 -20.69 -1.20 0.22
C GLN A 10 -19.49 -2.10 -0.06
N LYS A 11 -19.12 -2.27 -1.33
CA LYS A 11 -18.13 -3.26 -1.78
C LYS A 11 -16.74 -2.66 -2.05
N ARG A 12 -16.66 -1.35 -2.32
CA ARG A 12 -15.46 -0.69 -2.86
C ARG A 12 -15.08 0.53 -2.03
N TYR A 13 -13.79 0.84 -2.05
CA TYR A 13 -13.19 1.98 -1.39
C TYR A 13 -13.21 3.22 -2.33
N LEU A 14 -14.37 3.87 -2.44
CA LEU A 14 -14.63 4.93 -3.42
C LEU A 14 -14.49 6.37 -2.89
N GLU A 15 -14.06 6.53 -1.64
CA GLU A 15 -13.88 7.85 -1.01
C GLU A 15 -12.40 8.22 -0.89
N LEU A 16 -12.04 9.49 -1.08
CA LEU A 16 -10.66 9.98 -0.99
C LEU A 16 -10.49 10.86 0.25
N GLY A 17 -10.55 10.23 1.43
CA GLY A 17 -10.55 10.95 2.71
C GLY A 17 -11.75 11.88 2.80
N ASP A 18 -11.51 13.18 3.04
CA ASP A 18 -12.59 14.18 3.15
C ASP A 18 -13.16 14.62 1.79
N LYS A 19 -12.49 14.25 0.70
CA LYS A 19 -12.96 14.56 -0.65
C LYS A 19 -13.80 13.40 -1.18
N GLN A 20 -14.99 13.73 -1.67
CA GLN A 20 -15.89 12.75 -2.25
C GLN A 20 -15.94 12.89 -3.76
N PHE A 21 -15.76 11.77 -4.45
CA PHE A 21 -16.09 11.67 -5.86
C PHE A 21 -17.59 11.88 -6.06
N SER A 22 -17.95 12.50 -7.19
CA SER A 22 -19.35 12.62 -7.57
C SER A 22 -20.00 11.23 -7.72
N PRO A 23 -21.33 11.10 -7.59
CA PRO A 23 -22.03 9.84 -7.79
C PRO A 23 -21.66 9.13 -9.09
N ILE A 24 -21.52 9.88 -10.19
CA ILE A 24 -21.16 9.36 -11.51
C ILE A 24 -19.74 8.77 -11.50
N MET A 25 -18.78 9.49 -10.91
CA MET A 25 -17.40 9.03 -10.75
C MET A 25 -17.34 7.77 -9.89
N LYS A 26 -18.02 7.75 -8.73
CA LYS A 26 -18.10 6.57 -7.86
C LYS A 26 -18.65 5.35 -8.61
N THR A 27 -19.76 5.53 -9.32
CA THR A 27 -20.38 4.46 -10.11
C THR A 27 -19.47 3.93 -11.19
N SER A 28 -18.78 4.80 -11.93
CA SER A 28 -17.92 4.38 -13.05
C SER A 28 -16.61 3.73 -12.60
N VAL A 29 -16.01 4.17 -11.49
CA VAL A 29 -14.95 3.41 -10.82
C VAL A 29 -15.46 2.03 -10.43
N GLY A 30 -16.65 1.94 -9.82
CA GLY A 30 -17.26 0.67 -9.42
C GLY A 30 -17.47 -0.29 -10.59
N VAL A 31 -18.02 0.19 -11.71
CA VAL A 31 -18.21 -0.60 -12.93
C VAL A 31 -16.87 -1.09 -13.48
N ALA A 32 -15.86 -0.22 -13.52
CA ALA A 32 -14.52 -0.60 -13.98
C ALA A 32 -13.88 -1.68 -13.08
N LEU A 33 -14.00 -1.54 -11.75
CA LEU A 33 -13.48 -2.53 -10.81
C LEU A 33 -14.18 -3.88 -10.92
N ASP A 34 -15.51 -3.90 -11.05
CA ASP A 34 -16.24 -5.14 -11.29
C ASP A 34 -15.86 -5.78 -12.63
N TYR A 35 -15.62 -4.98 -13.67
CA TYR A 35 -15.08 -5.49 -14.93
C TYR A 35 -13.70 -6.12 -14.73
N CYS A 36 -12.78 -5.43 -14.04
CA CYS A 36 -11.46 -5.96 -13.72
C CYS A 36 -11.53 -7.28 -12.95
N ASP A 37 -12.33 -7.38 -11.90
CA ASP A 37 -12.48 -8.60 -11.11
C ASP A 37 -13.04 -9.76 -11.95
N ASN A 38 -14.02 -9.47 -12.81
CA ASN A 38 -14.58 -10.46 -13.74
C ASN A 38 -13.52 -10.95 -14.74
N THR A 39 -12.65 -10.06 -15.25
CA THR A 39 -11.56 -10.47 -16.16
C THR A 39 -10.50 -11.32 -15.45
N GLN A 40 -10.16 -11.00 -14.20
CA GLN A 40 -9.17 -11.75 -13.43
C GLN A 40 -9.69 -13.13 -13.01
N SER A 41 -10.95 -13.22 -12.57
CA SER A 41 -11.54 -14.45 -12.04
C SER A 41 -11.95 -15.47 -13.10
N LYS A 42 -12.46 -15.03 -14.27
CA LYS A 42 -13.08 -15.94 -15.24
C LYS A 42 -12.14 -16.45 -16.33
N LYS A 43 -10.93 -15.91 -16.50
CA LYS A 43 -10.02 -16.19 -17.64
C LYS A 43 -10.74 -16.19 -19.00
N THR A 44 -11.87 -15.49 -19.12
CA THR A 44 -12.65 -15.37 -20.35
C THR A 44 -12.34 -14.05 -21.04
N VAL A 45 -12.33 -14.06 -22.37
CA VAL A 45 -12.23 -12.85 -23.18
C VAL A 45 -13.54 -12.07 -23.02
N ASN A 46 -13.56 -11.10 -22.12
CA ASN A 46 -14.66 -10.16 -21.99
C ASN A 46 -14.52 -9.07 -23.07
N SER A 47 -15.63 -8.67 -23.67
CA SER A 47 -15.65 -7.51 -24.57
C SER A 47 -15.14 -6.26 -23.85
N PRO A 48 -14.32 -5.42 -24.50
CA PRO A 48 -13.75 -4.25 -23.86
C PRO A 48 -14.83 -3.32 -23.30
N LEU A 49 -14.63 -2.86 -22.06
CA LEU A 49 -15.48 -1.87 -21.42
C LEU A 49 -15.15 -0.47 -21.94
N PHE A 50 -16.16 0.26 -22.41
CA PHE A 50 -16.03 1.66 -22.79
C PHE A 50 -16.85 2.55 -21.84
N LEU A 51 -16.19 3.56 -21.26
CA LEU A 51 -16.81 4.60 -20.47
C LEU A 51 -16.50 5.95 -21.13
N CYS A 52 -17.55 6.67 -21.52
CA CYS A 52 -17.44 7.94 -22.24
C CYS A 52 -17.81 9.10 -21.33
N PHE A 53 -16.89 10.06 -21.19
CA PHE A 53 -17.09 11.28 -20.44
C PHE A 53 -16.84 12.50 -21.32
N PRO A 54 -17.52 13.64 -21.05
CA PRO A 54 -17.32 14.88 -21.81
C PRO A 54 -15.87 15.37 -21.77
N ASP A 55 -15.23 15.32 -20.59
CA ASP A 55 -13.81 15.59 -20.42
C ASP A 55 -13.03 14.27 -20.26
N LYS A 56 -12.31 13.88 -21.31
CA LYS A 56 -11.55 12.63 -21.32
C LYS A 56 -10.35 12.66 -20.37
N LYS A 57 -9.66 13.80 -20.24
CA LYS A 57 -8.40 13.87 -19.49
C LYS A 57 -8.66 13.73 -18.00
N GLU A 58 -9.58 14.55 -17.49
CA GLU A 58 -9.98 14.49 -16.09
C GLU A 58 -10.66 13.15 -15.78
N ALA A 59 -11.45 12.62 -16.72
CA ALA A 59 -12.08 11.32 -16.56
C ALA A 59 -11.11 10.17 -16.41
N SER A 60 -10.11 10.09 -17.28
CA SER A 60 -9.07 9.09 -17.16
C SER A 60 -8.32 9.23 -15.82
N LEU A 61 -8.02 10.46 -15.40
CA LEU A 61 -7.29 10.69 -14.15
C LEU A 61 -8.04 10.17 -12.92
N TRP A 62 -9.29 10.59 -12.71
CA TRP A 62 -10.03 10.14 -11.51
C TRP A 62 -10.36 8.65 -11.57
N LEU A 63 -10.60 8.09 -12.76
CA LEU A 63 -10.88 6.67 -12.93
C LEU A 63 -9.64 5.85 -12.55
N SER A 64 -8.46 6.23 -13.06
CA SER A 64 -7.19 5.61 -12.70
C SER A 64 -6.90 5.72 -11.20
N LEU A 65 -7.13 6.88 -10.60
CA LEU A 65 -6.95 7.08 -9.15
C LEU A 65 -7.89 6.19 -8.34
N GLY A 66 -9.16 6.09 -8.72
CA GLY A 66 -10.15 5.25 -8.05
C GLY A 66 -9.81 3.77 -8.11
N ILE A 67 -9.37 3.29 -9.28
CA ILE A 67 -8.94 1.89 -9.47
C ILE A 67 -7.69 1.59 -8.65
N LEU A 68 -6.63 2.41 -8.82
CA LEU A 68 -5.36 2.23 -8.10
C LEU A 68 -5.56 2.26 -6.59
N ARG A 69 -6.40 3.17 -6.09
CA ARG A 69 -6.72 3.23 -4.66
C ARG A 69 -7.33 1.92 -4.17
N ASN A 70 -8.28 1.35 -4.90
CA ASN A 70 -8.92 0.10 -4.47
C ASN A 70 -7.92 -1.05 -4.42
N TYR A 71 -7.04 -1.16 -5.41
CA TYR A 71 -5.97 -2.18 -5.38
C TYR A 71 -5.01 -1.98 -4.21
N PHE A 72 -4.49 -0.77 -4.03
CA PHE A 72 -3.55 -0.51 -2.96
C PHE A 72 -4.17 -0.63 -1.55
N VAL A 73 -5.45 -0.27 -1.37
CA VAL A 73 -6.13 -0.43 -0.08
C VAL A 73 -6.32 -1.91 0.23
N ASN A 74 -6.74 -2.71 -0.76
CA ASN A 74 -6.85 -4.15 -0.60
C ASN A 74 -5.50 -4.76 -0.21
N ASP A 75 -4.42 -4.43 -0.94
CA ASP A 75 -3.08 -4.90 -0.60
C ASP A 75 -2.66 -4.47 0.80
N TYR A 76 -2.96 -3.23 1.20
CA TYR A 76 -2.61 -2.74 2.52
C TYR A 76 -3.32 -3.53 3.63
N ILE A 77 -4.61 -3.83 3.45
CA ILE A 77 -5.40 -4.62 4.40
C ILE A 77 -4.94 -6.08 4.41
N ASP A 78 -4.74 -6.68 3.24
CA ASP A 78 -4.30 -8.07 3.09
C ASP A 78 -2.88 -8.25 3.66
N ASN A 79 -1.99 -7.28 3.49
CA ASN A 79 -0.64 -7.34 4.05
C ASN A 79 -0.57 -6.97 5.52
N ALA A 80 -1.52 -6.19 6.05
CA ALA A 80 -1.68 -6.03 7.49
C ALA A 80 -2.13 -7.33 8.17
N THR A 81 -2.91 -8.17 7.49
CA THR A 81 -3.36 -9.47 8.00
C THR A 81 -2.34 -10.59 7.80
N LYS A 82 -1.53 -10.55 6.74
CA LYS A 82 -0.33 -11.40 6.56
C LYS A 82 0.81 -10.91 7.44
N SER A 83 0.77 -11.22 8.74
CA SER A 83 1.87 -10.89 9.65
C SER A 83 3.19 -11.53 9.20
N ILE A 84 4.22 -10.70 8.98
CA ILE A 84 5.58 -11.17 8.76
C ILE A 84 6.03 -11.90 10.03
N GLY A 85 6.24 -13.22 9.94
CA GLY A 85 6.79 -14.00 11.05
C GLY A 85 8.27 -13.67 11.25
N PHE A 86 8.58 -12.77 12.17
CA PHE A 86 9.94 -12.39 12.49
C PHE A 86 10.68 -13.50 13.25
N LYS A 87 11.84 -13.93 12.74
CA LYS A 87 12.72 -14.88 13.42
C LYS A 87 14.05 -14.23 13.79
N ALA A 88 14.59 -14.59 14.95
CA ALA A 88 15.94 -14.18 15.34
C ALA A 88 16.96 -14.59 14.27
N GLY A 89 17.87 -13.68 13.94
CA GLY A 89 18.89 -13.87 12.91
C GLY A 89 18.49 -13.46 11.49
N GLN A 90 17.22 -13.13 11.25
CA GLN A 90 16.71 -12.79 9.92
C GLN A 90 17.05 -11.35 9.52
N ASN A 91 17.35 -11.13 8.24
CA ASN A 91 17.52 -9.79 7.69
C ASN A 91 16.16 -9.22 7.26
N VAL A 92 15.90 -7.98 7.64
CA VAL A 92 14.69 -7.24 7.30
C VAL A 92 15.06 -5.87 6.73
N CYS A 93 14.17 -5.33 5.90
CA CYS A 93 14.28 -4.00 5.33
C CYS A 93 13.30 -3.06 6.04
N ILE A 94 13.79 -1.90 6.49
CA ILE A 94 13.01 -0.83 7.11
C ILE A 94 13.49 0.51 6.55
N TYR A 95 12.59 1.30 5.96
CA TYR A 95 12.91 2.56 5.26
C TYR A 95 14.05 2.43 4.23
N GLY A 96 14.13 1.29 3.52
CA GLY A 96 15.20 1.02 2.56
C GLY A 96 16.58 0.77 3.17
N CYS A 97 16.65 0.48 4.48
CA CYS A 97 17.84 0.05 5.21
C CYS A 97 17.66 -1.37 5.73
N ILE A 98 18.76 -2.13 5.76
CA ILE A 98 18.77 -3.54 6.14
C ILE A 98 19.27 -3.67 7.56
N ALA A 99 18.49 -4.35 8.38
CA ALA A 99 18.77 -4.63 9.78
C ALA A 99 18.56 -6.12 10.07
N LYS A 100 19.18 -6.61 11.14
CA LYS A 100 19.06 -8.00 11.58
C LYS A 100 18.12 -8.09 12.78
N VAL A 101 17.17 -9.00 12.76
CA VAL A 101 16.30 -9.28 13.91
C VAL A 101 17.11 -9.97 15.00
N ILE A 102 17.17 -9.39 16.20
CA ILE A 102 17.79 -10.02 17.37
C ILE A 102 16.73 -10.79 18.13
N THR A 103 15.67 -10.10 18.54
CA THR A 103 14.55 -10.65 19.30
C THR A 103 13.23 -10.16 18.72
N ALA A 104 12.23 -11.03 18.72
CA ALA A 104 10.85 -10.73 18.37
C ALA A 104 9.97 -11.12 19.56
N SER A 105 9.10 -10.23 19.97
CA SER A 105 8.09 -10.44 21.02
C SER A 105 6.73 -9.94 20.54
N ASP A 106 5.69 -10.23 21.32
CA ASP A 106 4.33 -9.75 21.00
C ASP A 106 4.19 -8.22 21.03
N GLN A 107 5.15 -7.52 21.67
CA GLN A 107 5.16 -6.06 21.78
C GLN A 107 5.94 -5.38 20.65
N GLY A 108 6.89 -6.08 20.03
CA GLY A 108 7.74 -5.51 19.00
C GLY A 108 8.95 -6.36 18.65
N VAL A 109 9.82 -5.79 17.82
CA VAL A 109 11.03 -6.45 17.31
C VAL A 109 12.23 -5.56 17.55
N ASN A 110 13.32 -6.14 18.06
CA ASN A 110 14.61 -5.47 18.15
C ASN A 110 15.45 -5.74 16.90
N LEU A 111 15.89 -4.66 16.27
CA LEU A 111 16.67 -4.67 15.04
C LEU A 111 18.09 -4.18 15.31
N MET A 112 19.09 -4.95 14.86
CA MET A 112 20.51 -4.59 14.90
C MET A 112 20.97 -4.04 13.56
N PHE A 113 21.68 -2.92 13.60
CA PHE A 113 22.38 -2.35 12.45
C PHE A 113 23.86 -2.70 12.46
N LYS A 114 24.54 -2.42 11.33
CA LYS A 114 25.99 -2.56 11.24
C LYS A 114 26.65 -1.56 12.21
N GLY A 115 27.39 -2.09 13.18
CA GLY A 115 27.94 -1.30 14.29
C GLY A 115 27.47 -1.79 15.65
N GLY A 116 26.43 -2.63 15.69
CA GLY A 116 25.89 -3.20 16.92
C GLY A 116 24.82 -2.32 17.58
N GLU A 117 24.43 -1.20 16.97
CA GLU A 117 23.31 -0.40 17.48
C GLU A 117 21.97 -1.12 17.30
N GLU A 118 21.16 -1.11 18.36
CA GLU A 118 19.86 -1.76 18.41
C GLU A 118 18.72 -0.74 18.39
N VAL A 119 17.64 -1.07 17.69
CA VAL A 119 16.42 -0.26 17.59
C VAL A 119 15.21 -1.13 17.86
N PHE A 120 14.43 -0.77 18.87
CA PHE A 120 13.13 -1.40 19.12
C PHE A 120 12.05 -0.81 18.21
N ILE A 121 11.34 -1.67 17.49
CA ILE A 121 10.18 -1.30 16.68
C ILE A 121 8.92 -1.93 17.28
N ASN A 122 8.00 -1.07 17.70
CA ASN A 122 6.70 -1.49 18.22
C ASN A 122 5.89 -2.25 17.13
N LYS A 123 5.07 -3.21 17.55
CA LYS A 123 4.13 -3.95 16.70
C LYS A 123 3.27 -3.08 15.79
N LEU A 124 2.86 -1.89 16.26
CA LEU A 124 2.11 -0.91 15.47
C LEU A 124 2.83 -0.44 14.21
N HIS A 125 4.15 -0.63 14.13
CA HIS A 125 4.98 -0.21 13.01
C HIS A 125 5.58 -1.38 12.23
N TRP A 126 5.11 -2.61 12.45
CA TRP A 126 5.59 -3.78 11.70
C TRP A 126 5.25 -3.69 10.21
N SER A 127 4.18 -3.01 9.84
CA SER A 127 3.85 -2.71 8.43
C SER A 127 4.95 -1.92 7.71
N ASN A 128 5.86 -1.26 8.44
CA ASN A 128 7.00 -0.54 7.88
C ASN A 128 8.22 -1.42 7.60
N ILE A 129 8.14 -2.70 7.96
CA ILE A 129 9.23 -3.67 7.83
C ILE A 129 8.85 -4.65 6.72
N SER A 130 9.79 -4.99 5.86
CA SER A 130 9.67 -6.05 4.84
C SER A 130 10.80 -7.06 5.00
N LEU A 131 10.65 -8.27 4.45
CA LEU A 131 11.73 -9.25 4.46
C LEU A 131 12.82 -8.84 3.46
N ALA A 132 14.08 -8.90 3.88
CA ALA A 132 15.22 -8.63 3.01
C ALA A 132 15.87 -9.94 2.54
N ASP A 133 16.50 -9.89 1.36
CA ASP A 133 17.36 -10.98 0.91
C ASP A 133 18.50 -11.21 1.93
N PRO A 134 18.69 -12.46 2.41
CA PRO A 134 19.75 -12.82 3.35
C PRO A 134 21.16 -12.40 2.91
N LYS A 135 21.41 -12.31 1.59
CA LYS A 135 22.73 -11.95 1.02
C LYS A 135 23.07 -10.47 1.19
N ARG A 136 22.10 -9.61 1.47
CA ARG A 136 22.35 -8.17 1.56
C ARG A 136 23.00 -7.80 2.89
N VAL A 137 23.95 -6.88 2.82
CA VAL A 137 24.75 -6.43 3.97
C VAL A 137 23.95 -5.46 4.83
N LEU A 138 24.14 -5.56 6.15
CA LEU A 138 23.56 -4.63 7.13
C LEU A 138 24.00 -3.18 6.86
N ASN A 139 23.05 -2.25 6.98
CA ASN A 139 23.33 -0.83 6.86
C ASN A 139 23.82 -0.25 8.20
N LEU A 140 24.56 0.85 8.14
CA LEU A 140 24.94 1.62 9.33
C LEU A 140 23.70 2.29 9.94
N TYR A 141 23.67 2.43 11.27
CA TYR A 141 22.57 3.08 11.97
C TYR A 141 22.38 4.54 11.53
N LYS A 142 23.47 5.27 11.23
CA LYS A 142 23.41 6.63 10.69
C LYS A 142 22.55 6.73 9.42
N ASN A 143 22.71 5.77 8.50
CA ASN A 143 21.93 5.74 7.25
C ASN A 143 20.44 5.51 7.53
N TYR A 144 20.10 4.71 8.55
CA TYR A 144 18.72 4.52 8.97
C TYR A 144 18.09 5.82 9.47
N ILE A 145 18.81 6.62 10.27
CA ILE A 145 18.30 7.92 10.73
C ILE A 145 18.03 8.86 9.55
N GLU A 146 18.99 8.98 8.64
CA GLU A 146 18.87 9.83 7.45
C GLU A 146 17.70 9.39 6.57
N LYS A 147 17.65 8.10 6.19
CA LYS A 147 16.57 7.57 5.35
C LYS A 147 15.21 7.63 6.02
N LYS A 148 15.12 7.45 7.35
CA LYS A 148 13.85 7.62 8.08
C LYS A 148 13.34 9.06 7.97
N ARG A 149 14.24 10.05 7.99
CA ARG A 149 13.88 11.47 7.82
C ARG A 149 13.46 11.75 6.37
N GLU A 150 14.20 11.22 5.39
CA GLU A 150 13.86 11.32 3.97
C GLU A 150 12.52 10.67 3.66
N TYR A 151 12.23 9.48 4.21
CA TYR A 151 10.97 8.77 4.00
C TYR A 151 9.77 9.57 4.51
N ARG A 152 9.94 10.30 5.63
CA ARG A 152 8.91 11.20 6.17
C ARG A 152 8.72 12.44 5.30
N ALA A 153 9.79 13.00 4.73
CA ALA A 153 9.73 14.20 3.91
C ALA A 153 9.29 13.92 2.45
N GLY A 154 9.70 12.77 1.91
CA GLY A 154 9.57 12.38 0.50
C GLY A 154 8.49 11.33 0.29
N ARG A 155 7.22 11.69 0.51
CA ARG A 155 6.10 10.77 0.27
C ARG A 155 5.95 10.43 -1.21
N ASN A 156 5.98 9.14 -1.50
CA ASN A 156 5.69 8.61 -2.83
C ASN A 156 4.21 8.78 -3.20
N SER A 157 3.90 8.72 -4.50
CA SER A 157 2.54 8.93 -5.03
C SER A 157 1.52 7.92 -4.48
N ILE A 158 1.91 6.66 -4.24
CA ILE A 158 1.01 5.62 -3.72
C ILE A 158 0.57 5.95 -2.29
N SER A 159 1.51 6.35 -1.43
CA SER A 159 1.21 6.75 -0.05
C SER A 159 0.27 7.97 -0.02
N LYS A 160 0.43 8.90 -0.97
CA LYS A 160 -0.46 10.07 -1.14
C LYS A 160 -1.87 9.68 -1.57
N ILE A 161 -2.02 8.64 -2.40
CA ILE A 161 -3.32 8.12 -2.83
C ILE A 161 -4.03 7.40 -1.68
N LEU A 162 -3.30 6.60 -0.91
CA LEU A 162 -3.87 5.79 0.17
C LEU A 162 -4.28 6.61 1.39
N GLU A 163 -3.36 7.44 1.90
CA GLU A 163 -3.53 8.16 3.17
C GLU A 163 -3.15 9.63 3.00
N PRO A 164 -3.95 10.44 2.30
CA PRO A 164 -3.59 11.83 1.98
C PRO A 164 -3.30 12.68 3.22
N LYS A 165 -3.87 12.35 4.39
CA LYS A 165 -3.73 13.09 5.66
C LYS A 165 -2.51 12.73 6.52
N GLU A 166 -1.67 11.81 6.08
CA GLU A 166 -0.40 11.47 6.77
C GLU A 166 -0.56 10.83 8.15
N SER A 167 -1.73 10.23 8.43
CA SER A 167 -1.95 9.57 9.71
C SER A 167 -1.12 8.29 9.88
N VAL A 168 -0.73 7.65 8.77
CA VAL A 168 0.00 6.37 8.78
C VAL A 168 1.13 6.34 7.73
N VAL A 169 2.23 5.68 8.09
CA VAL A 169 3.36 5.41 7.18
C VAL A 169 3.09 4.09 6.46
N ILE A 170 3.17 4.11 5.12
CA ILE A 170 2.89 2.95 4.28
C ILE A 170 4.19 2.49 3.63
N ASN A 171 4.56 1.23 3.81
CA ASN A 171 5.70 0.62 3.12
C ASN A 171 5.26 0.06 1.76
N GLN A 172 5.81 0.59 0.67
CA GLN A 172 5.48 0.13 -0.68
C GLN A 172 6.01 -1.26 -1.00
N ASP A 173 7.11 -1.67 -0.37
CA ASP A 173 7.67 -3.01 -0.58
C ASP A 173 6.71 -4.12 -0.12
N ASN A 174 5.75 -3.74 0.72
CA ASN A 174 4.69 -4.61 1.23
C ASN A 174 3.40 -4.49 0.41
N LEU A 175 3.38 -3.84 -0.75
CA LEU A 175 2.22 -3.80 -1.65
C LEU A 175 2.46 -4.74 -2.84
N ASP A 176 1.51 -5.65 -3.08
CA ASP A 176 1.59 -6.63 -4.15
C ASP A 176 1.32 -5.97 -5.53
N SER A 177 0.39 -5.02 -5.56
CA SER A 177 0.10 -4.21 -6.74
C SER A 177 1.23 -3.22 -6.99
N LYS A 178 1.70 -3.18 -8.25
CA LYS A 178 2.72 -2.23 -8.70
C LYS A 178 2.15 -1.35 -9.80
N VAL A 179 2.48 -0.06 -9.75
CA VAL A 179 2.32 0.81 -10.92
C VAL A 179 3.42 0.42 -11.91
N ILE A 180 3.03 -0.05 -13.09
CA ILE A 180 3.96 -0.33 -14.20
C ILE A 180 4.42 1.00 -14.80
#